data_AF-A0A975BEB4-F1
#
_entry.id   AF-A0A975BEB4-F1
#
_cell.length_a   1.000
_cell.length_b   1.000
_cell.length_c   1.000
_cell.angle_alpha   90.00
_cell.angle_beta   90.00
_cell.angle_gamma   90.00
#
_symmetry.space_group_name_H-M   'P 1'
#
loop_
_entity.id
_entity.type
_entity.pdbx_description
1 polymer ?
#
loop_
_entity_poly.entity_id
_entity_poly.type
_entity_poly.pdbx_seq_one_letter_code
_entity_poly.pdbx_strand_id
1 'polypeptide(L)'
;MYRILITFFLTLAISGFAYCQSFTVREVSGDTEEAVLYDGHTGEELTVRVGHETEGWVITEITPDHVTITKPGEEGGPTLVTEIPVKSGMATVETIPAPGGMNAE
;
A
#
# COMPACT_ATOMS: atom_id res chain seq x y z
N MET A 1 -35.64 23.38 6.96
CA MET A 1 -35.25 22.28 6.04
C MET A 1 -33.80 22.35 5.53
N TYR A 2 -32.99 23.35 5.93
CA TYR A 2 -31.56 23.46 5.54
C TYR A 2 -30.56 22.95 6.59
N ARG A 3 -31.01 22.72 7.85
CA ARG A 3 -30.12 22.32 8.95
C ARG A 3 -29.64 20.85 8.87
N ILE A 4 -30.42 19.97 8.26
CA ILE A 4 -30.07 18.53 8.13
C ILE A 4 -29.08 18.32 6.98
N LEU A 5 -29.16 19.15 5.93
CA LEU A 5 -28.31 19.04 4.73
C LEU A 5 -26.86 19.48 5.03
N ILE A 6 -26.66 20.45 5.92
CA ILE A 6 -25.33 20.92 6.32
C ILE A 6 -24.62 19.87 7.19
N THR A 7 -25.32 19.20 8.10
CA THR A 7 -24.72 18.15 8.93
C THR A 7 -24.28 16.95 8.10
N PHE A 8 -25.06 16.57 7.08
CA PHE A 8 -24.73 15.46 6.18
C PHE A 8 -23.50 15.76 5.31
N PHE A 9 -23.34 17.01 4.87
CA PHE A 9 -22.17 17.47 4.13
C PHE A 9 -20.93 17.60 5.04
N LEU A 10 -21.10 17.98 6.31
CA LEU A 10 -19.99 18.07 7.27
C LEU A 10 -19.45 16.71 7.71
N THR A 11 -20.29 15.67 7.80
CA THR A 11 -19.82 14.31 8.10
C THR A 11 -19.05 13.68 6.96
N LEU A 12 -19.30 14.10 5.71
CA LEU A 12 -18.60 13.58 4.53
C LEU A 12 -17.19 14.17 4.38
N ALA A 13 -16.92 15.33 4.99
CA ALA A 13 -15.62 16.01 4.89
C ALA A 13 -14.54 15.42 5.84
N ILE A 14 -14.93 14.59 6.81
CA ILE A 14 -14.01 14.11 7.86
C ILE A 14 -13.33 12.78 7.48
N SER A 15 -13.85 12.04 6.49
CA SER A 15 -13.22 10.79 6.06
C SER A 15 -11.91 11.01 5.28
N GLY A 16 -11.71 12.20 4.69
CA GLY A 16 -10.57 12.56 3.82
C GLY A 16 -9.17 12.41 4.41
N PHE A 17 -9.00 12.54 5.73
CA PHE A 17 -7.68 12.75 6.34
C PHE A 17 -7.05 11.52 7.01
N ALA A 18 -7.72 10.36 7.00
CA ALA A 18 -7.23 9.15 7.67
C ALA A 18 -6.77 8.02 6.71
N TYR A 19 -6.80 8.25 5.39
CA TYR A 19 -6.72 7.18 4.39
C TYR A 19 -5.36 6.47 4.27
N CYS A 20 -4.27 7.03 4.81
CA CYS A 20 -2.96 6.39 4.71
C CYS A 20 -2.50 5.65 5.97
N GLN A 21 -3.31 5.66 7.04
CA GLN A 21 -2.99 4.95 8.28
C GLN A 21 -3.52 3.51 8.33
N SER A 22 -4.32 3.07 7.34
CA SER A 22 -4.87 1.70 7.33
C SER A 22 -3.94 0.68 6.69
N PHE A 23 -3.08 1.07 5.74
CA PHE A 23 -2.16 0.14 5.09
C PHE A 23 -0.99 -0.26 5.99
N THR A 24 -0.72 -1.55 6.07
CA THR A 24 0.47 -2.11 6.72
C THR A 24 1.16 -3.06 5.76
N VAL A 25 2.47 -2.94 5.58
CA VAL A 25 3.23 -3.92 4.78
C VAL A 25 3.29 -5.24 5.55
N ARG A 26 2.80 -6.30 4.92
CA ARG A 26 2.83 -7.67 5.43
C ARG A 26 4.03 -8.44 4.95
N GLU A 27 4.37 -8.28 3.68
CA GLU A 27 5.45 -9.01 3.05
C GLU A 27 6.04 -8.14 1.95
N VAL A 28 7.35 -8.25 1.77
CA VAL A 28 8.03 -7.74 0.59
C VAL A 28 8.74 -8.93 -0.02
N SER A 29 8.50 -9.15 -1.31
CA SER A 29 9.18 -10.20 -2.04
C SER A 29 10.69 -9.92 -2.07
N GLY A 30 11.51 -10.97 -2.02
CA GLY A 30 12.97 -10.84 -1.92
C GLY A 30 13.61 -10.09 -3.11
N ASP A 31 12.95 -10.06 -4.26
CA ASP A 31 13.32 -9.31 -5.46
C ASP A 31 12.80 -7.86 -5.47
N THR A 32 12.03 -7.44 -4.44
CA THR A 32 11.45 -6.09 -4.28
C THR A 32 10.50 -5.66 -5.41
N GLU A 33 10.08 -6.58 -6.26
CA GLU A 33 9.11 -6.30 -7.33
C GLU A 33 7.67 -6.27 -6.80
N GLU A 34 7.42 -7.04 -5.75
CA GLU A 34 6.10 -7.24 -5.16
C GLU A 34 6.11 -6.97 -3.65
N ALA A 35 4.98 -6.48 -3.16
CA ALA A 35 4.69 -6.40 -1.74
C ALA A 35 3.25 -6.84 -1.48
N VAL A 36 3.02 -7.45 -0.31
CA VAL A 36 1.68 -7.71 0.20
C VAL A 36 1.36 -6.61 1.21
N LEU A 37 0.34 -5.82 0.91
CA LEU A 37 -0.20 -4.80 1.80
C LEU A 37 -1.45 -5.35 2.46
N TYR A 38 -1.57 -5.16 3.76
CA TYR A 38 -2.83 -5.39 4.49
C TYR A 38 -3.55 -4.06 4.62
N ASP A 39 -4.77 -3.98 4.12
CA ASP A 39 -5.65 -2.87 4.37
C ASP A 39 -6.44 -3.10 5.67
N GLY A 40 -6.13 -2.32 6.70
CA GLY A 40 -6.84 -2.36 7.98
C GLY A 40 -8.31 -1.91 7.91
N HIS A 41 -8.73 -1.27 6.82
CA HIS A 41 -10.12 -0.83 6.65
C HIS A 41 -11.02 -1.95 6.12
N THR A 42 -10.65 -2.57 5.01
CA THR A 42 -11.37 -3.70 4.40
C THR A 42 -11.05 -5.03 5.09
N GLY A 43 -9.87 -5.14 5.71
CA GLY A 43 -9.33 -6.38 6.25
C GLY A 43 -8.73 -7.29 5.17
N GLU A 44 -8.49 -6.77 3.98
CA GLU A 44 -7.99 -7.54 2.82
C GLU A 44 -6.47 -7.45 2.69
N GLU A 45 -5.90 -8.52 2.13
CA GLU A 45 -4.50 -8.56 1.70
C GLU A 45 -4.42 -8.30 0.20
N LEU A 46 -3.63 -7.31 -0.18
CA LEU A 46 -3.47 -6.81 -1.53
C LEU A 46 -2.03 -7.06 -1.97
N THR A 47 -1.84 -7.92 -2.97
CA THR A 47 -0.55 -8.04 -3.66
C THR A 47 -0.41 -6.88 -4.63
N VAL A 48 0.65 -6.09 -4.45
CA VAL A 48 0.91 -4.89 -5.25
C VAL A 48 2.29 -4.90 -5.86
N ARG A 49 2.45 -4.15 -6.94
CA ARG A 49 3.69 -3.93 -7.68
C ARG A 49 3.90 -2.42 -7.88
N VAL A 50 5.13 -2.01 -8.14
CA VAL A 50 5.40 -0.62 -8.54
C VAL A 50 4.55 -0.24 -9.77
N GLY A 51 3.90 0.92 -9.70
CA GLY A 51 2.95 1.42 -10.70
C GLY A 51 1.52 0.91 -10.53
N HIS A 52 1.26 -0.01 -9.60
CA HIS A 52 -0.11 -0.47 -9.32
C HIS A 52 -0.90 0.65 -8.63
N GLU A 53 -2.12 0.88 -9.10
CA GLU A 53 -3.06 1.83 -8.50
C GLU A 53 -4.13 1.08 -7.73
N THR A 54 -4.31 1.41 -6.44
CA THR A 54 -5.41 0.92 -5.62
C THR A 54 -6.04 2.08 -4.86
N GLU A 55 -7.35 2.24 -4.98
CA GLU A 55 -8.11 3.31 -4.32
C GLU A 55 -7.55 4.74 -4.55
N GLY A 56 -6.97 4.98 -5.73
CA GLY A 56 -6.33 6.26 -6.10
C GLY A 56 -4.94 6.49 -5.48
N TRP A 57 -4.39 5.49 -4.80
CA TRP A 57 -2.97 5.44 -4.41
C TRP A 57 -2.18 4.63 -5.42
N VAL A 58 -1.02 5.16 -5.83
CA VAL A 58 -0.09 4.52 -6.73
C VAL A 58 1.14 4.08 -5.94
N ILE A 59 1.50 2.80 -6.05
CA ILE A 59 2.77 2.31 -5.51
C ILE A 59 3.90 2.88 -6.36
N THR A 60 4.81 3.63 -5.74
CA THR A 60 5.94 4.26 -6.44
C THR A 60 7.26 3.58 -6.18
N GLU A 61 7.38 2.92 -5.04
CA GLU A 61 8.61 2.25 -4.64
C GLU A 61 8.28 1.10 -3.69
N ILE A 62 8.97 -0.01 -3.86
CA ILE A 62 8.96 -1.15 -2.94
C ILE A 62 10.42 -1.41 -2.57
N THR A 63 10.72 -1.37 -1.28
CA THR A 63 12.05 -1.69 -0.75
C THR A 63 11.91 -2.70 0.39
N PRO A 64 13.00 -3.36 0.81
CA PRO A 64 12.97 -4.25 1.97
C PRO A 64 12.59 -3.54 3.29
N ASP A 65 12.80 -2.22 3.36
CA ASP A 65 12.60 -1.44 4.57
C ASP A 65 11.23 -0.73 4.61
N HIS A 66 10.70 -0.35 3.44
CA HIS A 66 9.45 0.40 3.32
C HIS A 66 8.83 0.29 1.92
N VAL A 67 7.53 0.56 1.84
CA VAL A 67 6.78 0.71 0.58
C VAL A 67 6.29 2.15 0.49
N THR A 68 6.60 2.83 -0.62
CA THR A 68 6.20 4.22 -0.85
C THR A 68 4.99 4.26 -1.75
N ILE A 69 3.91 4.87 -1.25
CA ILE A 69 2.66 5.07 -1.98
C ILE A 69 2.40 6.56 -2.15
N THR A 70 1.88 6.94 -3.32
CA THR A 70 1.56 8.33 -3.64
C THR A 70 0.13 8.47 -4.10
N LYS A 71 -0.52 9.55 -3.70
CA LYS A 71 -1.85 9.90 -4.18
C LYS A 71 -1.80 11.28 -4.81
N PRO A 72 -2.04 11.42 -6.12
CA PRO A 72 -2.14 12.74 -6.73
C PRO A 72 -3.31 13.49 -6.10
N GLY A 73 -3.10 14.75 -5.75
CA GLY A 73 -4.17 15.63 -5.28
C GLY A 73 -5.14 15.94 -6.42
N GLU A 74 -6.43 16.09 -6.12
CA GLU A 74 -7.41 16.54 -7.11
C GLU A 74 -7.09 17.95 -7.62
N GLU A 75 -7.26 18.16 -8.93
CA GLU A 75 -7.20 19.46 -9.64
C GLU A 75 -6.10 20.44 -9.19
N GLY A 76 -4.84 19.98 -9.20
CA GLY A 76 -3.68 20.82 -8.85
C GLY A 76 -3.41 20.90 -7.34
N GLY A 77 -4.11 20.10 -6.55
CA GLY A 77 -3.79 19.86 -5.15
C GLY A 77 -2.43 19.16 -4.97
N PRO A 78 -1.87 19.21 -3.74
CA PRO A 78 -0.58 18.60 -3.46
C PRO A 78 -0.65 17.07 -3.61
N THR A 79 0.40 16.48 -4.19
CA THR A 79 0.60 15.03 -4.16
C THR A 79 0.91 14.60 -2.74
N LEU A 80 0.14 13.66 -2.22
CA LEU A 80 0.44 13.00 -0.95
C LEU A 80 1.45 11.89 -1.21
N VAL A 81 2.50 11.84 -0.41
CA VAL A 81 3.50 10.77 -0.43
C VAL A 81 3.52 10.15 0.96
N THR A 82 3.52 8.83 1.03
CA THR A 82 3.58 8.12 2.31
C THR A 82 4.46 6.90 2.20
N GLU A 83 5.39 6.80 3.14
CA GLU A 83 6.27 5.66 3.32
C GLU A 83 5.68 4.76 4.42
N ILE A 84 5.39 3.52 4.06
CA ILE A 84 4.85 2.53 4.97
C ILE A 84 6.02 1.61 5.36
N PRO A 85 6.51 1.64 6.61
CA PRO A 85 7.63 0.82 7.02
C PRO A 85 7.24 -0.66 7.03
N VAL A 86 8.15 -1.51 6.59
CA VAL A 86 8.06 -2.96 6.78
C VAL A 86 8.29 -3.24 8.27
N LYS A 87 7.28 -3.77 8.95
CA LYS A 87 7.42 -4.11 10.38
C LYS A 87 8.45 -5.22 10.53
N SER A 88 9.58 -4.91 11.18
CA SER A 88 10.61 -5.90 11.51
C SER A 88 9.99 -7.09 12.27
N GLY A 89 10.08 -8.28 11.68
CA GLY A 89 9.46 -9.51 12.18
C GLY A 89 8.48 -10.16 11.23
N MET A 90 8.08 -9.47 10.15
CA MET A 90 7.42 -10.11 9.00
C MET A 90 8.50 -10.54 8.00
N ALA A 91 8.56 -11.84 7.73
CA ALA A 91 9.64 -12.48 7.01
C ALA A 91 9.76 -11.92 5.59
N THR A 92 10.94 -11.45 5.23
CA THR A 92 11.38 -11.39 3.83
C THR A 92 11.35 -12.84 3.34
N VAL A 93 10.42 -13.19 2.47
CA VAL A 93 10.42 -14.50 1.84
C VAL A 93 11.54 -14.48 0.81
N GLU A 94 12.73 -14.92 1.23
CA GLU A 94 13.77 -15.28 0.29
C GLU A 94 13.20 -16.40 -0.59
N THR A 95 12.92 -16.08 -1.85
CA THR A 95 12.64 -17.09 -2.86
C THR A 95 13.88 -17.97 -2.93
N ILE A 96 13.83 -19.14 -2.29
CA ILE A 96 14.90 -20.14 -2.38
C ILE A 96 15.02 -20.48 -3.87
N PRO A 97 16.15 -20.16 -4.55
CA PRO A 97 16.32 -20.61 -5.91
C PRO A 97 16.26 -22.14 -5.90
N ALA A 98 15.40 -22.71 -6.76
CA ALA A 98 15.22 -24.14 -6.87
C ALA A 98 16.59 -24.83 -6.92
N PRO A 99 16.84 -25.88 -6.12
CA PRO A 99 18.14 -26.53 -6.09
C PRO A 99 18.48 -26.96 -7.51
N GLY A 100 19.57 -26.39 -8.03
CA GLY A 100 20.05 -26.64 -9.38
C GLY A 100 20.09 -28.14 -9.63
N GLY A 101 19.34 -28.56 -10.66
CA GLY A 101 19.35 -29.93 -11.13
C GLY A 101 20.76 -30.30 -11.58
N MET A 102 21.53 -30.91 -10.68
CA MET A 102 22.56 -31.87 -11.06
C MET A 102 21.84 -33.05 -11.70
N ASN A 103 22.05 -33.25 -13.01
CA ASN A 103 22.09 -34.53 -13.74
C ASN A 103 22.69 -34.19 -15.12
N ALA A 104 24.00 -34.36 -15.33
CA ALA A 104 24.64 -35.61 -15.72
C ALA A 104 24.26 -36.03 -17.15
N GLU A 105 25.11 -35.67 -18.12
CA GLU A 105 25.48 -36.45 -19.31
C GLU A 105 26.77 -35.90 -19.92
#